data_AF-A0A0A8YY47-F1
#
_entry.id   AF-A0A0A8YY47-F1
#
_cell.length_a   1.000
_cell.length_b   1.000
_cell.length_c   1.000
_cell.angle_alpha   90.00
_cell.angle_beta   90.00
_cell.angle_gamma   90.00
#
_symmetry.space_group_name_H-M   'P 1'
#
loop_
_entity.id
_entity.type
_entity.pdbx_description
1 polymer ?
#
loop_
_entity_poly.entity_id
_entity_poly.type
_entity_poly.pdbx_seq_one_letter_code
_entity_poly.pdbx_strand_id
1 'polypeptide(L)'
;MDPITRRSFCNGNIVGPQHFAKATMAAGAFNPDVEFASPLGGDGHGSHTAAIAAGNNRIPVRMHGHEFGKASGMAPCARIAVYKVLYRLFGGYVVDVVAAIDQAVQDGVDILNRSVGPNSPPTAIWTTFLNPFDAALLSAVKAGVFVAQAAGNGGPFPKTLVSFSPWITTVAAGVDDCRYENHLTLGNGKLLPGLGVSPATHGNKSFSLISAADALLGLPATKYSALDCQRPELLNKRKVQGKILLCGYSFNYISGTASIKKVSQTARNLGAAGFVVVVENSYPGTKFDPVPISIPGILVTDVSKTKDLIDYYNSSTTRDWAGRATAFKATAGIANGLAPTLYNSAPQVALSSSQGPDVKDFSFQDADVLKPDILTPGNLIWAAWAPNGTDEANYAGKSSL
;
A
#
# COMPACT_ATOMS: atom_id res chain seq x y z
N MET A 1 -20.93 -27.19 -3.89
CA MET A 1 -21.16 -26.10 -2.92
C MET A 1 -21.10 -26.70 -1.54
N ASP A 2 -20.06 -26.34 -0.78
CA ASP A 2 -19.94 -26.66 0.64
C ASP A 2 -21.22 -26.23 1.41
N PRO A 3 -21.80 -27.09 2.26
CA PRO A 3 -22.98 -26.74 3.08
C PRO A 3 -22.78 -25.52 3.99
N ILE A 4 -21.54 -25.09 4.26
CA ILE A 4 -21.23 -23.89 5.06
C ILE A 4 -21.31 -22.60 4.21
N THR A 5 -21.17 -22.70 2.89
CA THR A 5 -21.20 -21.54 1.98
C THR A 5 -22.64 -21.05 1.78
N ARG A 6 -23.02 -20.00 2.52
CA ARG A 6 -24.35 -19.40 2.36
C ARG A 6 -24.50 -18.85 0.94
N ARG A 7 -25.56 -19.25 0.23
CA ARG A 7 -25.96 -18.73 -1.10
C ARG A 7 -26.00 -17.20 -1.16
N SER A 8 -26.17 -16.54 -0.01
CA SER A 8 -26.13 -15.08 0.14
C SER A 8 -24.78 -14.43 -0.20
N PHE A 9 -23.67 -15.17 -0.21
CA PHE A 9 -22.35 -14.66 -0.59
C PHE A 9 -22.05 -14.79 -2.08
N CYS A 10 -22.85 -15.55 -2.82
CA CYS A 10 -22.68 -15.73 -4.25
C CYS A 10 -23.52 -14.71 -5.03
N ASN A 11 -23.09 -14.42 -6.26
CA ASN A 11 -23.90 -13.76 -7.27
C ASN A 11 -23.54 -14.33 -8.66
N GLY A 12 -23.94 -13.65 -9.73
CA GLY A 12 -23.60 -14.07 -11.09
C GLY A 12 -22.09 -14.08 -11.37
N ASN A 13 -21.28 -13.32 -10.63
CA ASN A 13 -19.82 -13.22 -10.82
C ASN A 13 -19.04 -14.07 -9.80
N ILE A 14 -19.33 -13.91 -8.51
CA ILE A 14 -18.74 -14.72 -7.42
C ILE A 14 -19.57 -16.00 -7.27
N VAL A 15 -19.00 -17.14 -7.64
CA VAL A 15 -19.74 -18.40 -7.77
C VAL A 15 -19.51 -19.39 -6.63
N GLY A 16 -18.37 -19.30 -5.93
CA GLY A 16 -18.02 -20.22 -4.85
C GLY A 16 -17.07 -19.59 -3.83
N PRO A 17 -17.59 -18.76 -2.90
CA PRO A 17 -16.77 -18.19 -1.84
C PRO A 17 -16.70 -19.11 -0.62
N GLN A 18 -15.50 -19.48 -0.20
CA GLN A 18 -15.19 -20.39 0.90
C GLN A 18 -14.12 -19.78 1.81
N HIS A 19 -14.00 -20.31 3.04
CA HIS A 19 -12.93 -19.92 3.95
C HIS A 19 -12.36 -21.13 4.70
N PHE A 20 -11.08 -21.05 5.02
CA PHE A 20 -10.30 -22.11 5.65
C PHE A 20 -9.63 -21.49 6.86
N ALA A 21 -9.98 -21.99 8.05
CA ALA A 21 -9.52 -21.44 9.33
C ALA A 21 -9.30 -22.53 10.38
N LYS A 22 -9.24 -23.81 9.98
CA LYS A 22 -9.26 -24.91 10.95
C LYS A 22 -7.99 -24.90 11.78
N ALA A 23 -6.82 -24.77 11.14
CA ALA A 23 -5.55 -24.68 11.85
C ALA A 23 -5.46 -23.37 12.64
N THR A 24 -5.92 -22.27 12.03
CA THR A 24 -6.05 -20.95 12.65
C THR A 24 -6.83 -20.97 13.98
N MET A 25 -8.01 -21.60 13.99
CA MET A 25 -8.85 -21.72 15.18
C MET A 25 -8.26 -22.70 16.20
N ALA A 26 -7.72 -23.83 15.75
CA ALA A 26 -7.09 -24.82 16.63
C ALA A 26 -5.86 -24.25 17.38
N ALA A 27 -5.12 -23.35 16.75
CA ALA A 27 -4.00 -22.67 17.36
C ALA A 27 -4.40 -21.52 18.32
N GLY A 28 -5.69 -21.21 18.44
CA GLY A 28 -6.18 -20.09 19.25
C GLY A 28 -5.81 -18.71 18.69
N ALA A 29 -5.38 -18.64 17.42
CA ALA A 29 -4.95 -17.40 16.78
C ALA A 29 -6.12 -16.60 16.17
N PHE A 30 -7.28 -17.23 16.00
CA PHE A 30 -8.48 -16.61 15.48
C PHE A 30 -9.09 -15.61 16.47
N ASN A 31 -9.26 -14.35 16.07
CA ASN A 31 -9.90 -13.32 16.89
C ASN A 31 -11.27 -12.92 16.32
N PRO A 32 -12.39 -13.37 16.92
CA PRO A 32 -13.73 -13.08 16.42
C PRO A 32 -14.13 -11.60 16.49
N ASP A 33 -13.42 -10.76 17.26
CA ASP A 33 -13.71 -9.32 17.37
C ASP A 33 -13.28 -8.54 16.13
N VAL A 34 -12.28 -9.04 15.39
CA VAL A 34 -11.70 -8.37 14.21
C VAL A 34 -11.67 -9.22 12.96
N GLU A 35 -12.03 -10.51 13.06
CA GLU A 35 -11.97 -11.49 11.99
C GLU A 35 -13.32 -12.16 11.74
N PHE A 36 -13.64 -12.36 10.47
CA PHE A 36 -14.87 -13.02 10.05
C PHE A 36 -14.62 -14.49 9.79
N ALA A 37 -15.29 -15.38 10.52
CA ALA A 37 -15.38 -16.82 10.24
C ALA A 37 -16.33 -17.07 9.05
N SER A 38 -16.00 -16.46 7.92
CA SER A 38 -16.72 -16.53 6.67
C SER A 38 -15.81 -16.12 5.51
N PRO A 39 -16.22 -16.34 4.25
CA PRO A 39 -15.48 -15.89 3.07
C PRO A 39 -15.37 -14.36 2.96
N LEU A 40 -16.10 -13.59 3.79
CA LEU A 40 -16.01 -12.14 3.81
C LEU A 40 -14.57 -11.71 4.13
N GLY A 41 -14.00 -10.91 3.23
CA GLY A 41 -12.71 -10.27 3.43
C GLY A 41 -12.79 -9.29 4.60
N GLY A 42 -12.11 -9.60 5.70
CA GLY A 42 -11.84 -8.63 6.77
C GLY A 42 -10.67 -7.70 6.45
N ASP A 43 -10.13 -7.84 5.25
CA ASP A 43 -8.96 -7.15 4.71
C ASP A 43 -9.28 -6.83 3.24
N GLY A 44 -8.80 -5.69 2.74
CA GLY A 44 -9.10 -5.24 1.39
C GLY A 44 -8.27 -5.90 0.28
N HIS A 45 -7.14 -6.52 0.59
CA HIS A 45 -6.21 -7.13 -0.37
C HIS A 45 -6.88 -8.22 -1.21
N GLY A 46 -7.68 -9.10 -0.59
CA GLY A 46 -8.43 -10.15 -1.32
C GLY A 46 -9.43 -9.58 -2.33
N SER A 47 -10.11 -8.48 -1.98
CA SER A 47 -11.03 -7.80 -2.90
C SER A 47 -10.30 -7.10 -4.04
N HIS A 48 -9.16 -6.48 -3.73
CA HIS A 48 -8.30 -5.78 -4.69
C HIS A 48 -7.73 -6.73 -5.74
N THR A 49 -7.10 -7.81 -5.29
CA THR A 49 -6.53 -8.86 -6.16
C THR A 49 -7.58 -9.56 -7.02
N ALA A 50 -8.74 -9.91 -6.46
CA ALA A 50 -9.83 -10.52 -7.22
C ALA A 50 -10.39 -9.57 -8.29
N ALA A 51 -10.51 -8.27 -7.98
CA ALA A 51 -10.97 -7.27 -8.92
C ALA A 51 -9.97 -6.99 -10.06
N ILE A 52 -8.66 -7.04 -9.80
CA ILE A 52 -7.64 -6.95 -10.87
C ILE A 52 -7.76 -8.14 -11.83
N ALA A 53 -7.95 -9.35 -11.29
CA ALA A 53 -8.03 -10.55 -12.11
C ALA A 53 -9.33 -10.58 -12.95
N ALA A 54 -10.49 -10.42 -12.31
CA ALA A 54 -11.80 -10.66 -12.93
C ALA A 54 -12.90 -9.68 -12.44
N GLY A 55 -12.51 -8.48 -12.03
CA GLY A 55 -13.45 -7.40 -11.75
C GLY A 55 -14.27 -7.04 -12.99
N ASN A 56 -15.52 -6.63 -12.76
CA ASN A 56 -16.44 -6.28 -13.85
C ASN A 56 -15.90 -5.10 -14.69
N ASN A 57 -16.41 -4.97 -15.91
CA ASN A 57 -15.89 -4.03 -16.90
C ASN A 57 -16.38 -2.60 -16.64
N ARG A 58 -15.49 -1.61 -16.83
CA ARG A 58 -15.81 -0.17 -16.85
C ARG A 58 -16.43 0.36 -15.55
N ILE A 59 -15.97 -0.14 -14.40
CA ILE A 59 -16.43 0.32 -13.09
C ILE A 59 -15.75 1.65 -12.75
N PRO A 60 -16.50 2.74 -12.47
CA PRO A 60 -15.91 4.02 -12.09
C PRO A 60 -15.06 3.89 -10.82
N VAL A 61 -13.81 4.35 -10.88
CA VAL A 61 -12.91 4.41 -9.73
C VAL A 61 -13.17 5.72 -9.00
N ARG A 62 -13.66 5.64 -7.76
CA ARG A 62 -14.03 6.82 -6.97
C ARG A 62 -13.40 6.79 -5.60
N MET A 63 -12.67 7.84 -5.24
CA MET A 63 -12.10 8.00 -3.91
C MET A 63 -12.20 9.45 -3.44
N HIS A 64 -12.60 9.64 -2.18
CA HIS A 64 -12.74 10.97 -1.55
C HIS A 64 -13.60 11.99 -2.35
N GLY A 65 -14.55 11.52 -3.15
CA GLY A 65 -15.43 12.40 -3.96
C GLY A 65 -14.85 12.75 -5.33
N HIS A 66 -13.68 12.22 -5.68
CA HIS A 66 -13.04 12.36 -6.99
C HIS A 66 -13.15 11.07 -7.80
N GLU A 67 -13.18 11.20 -9.12
CA GLU A 67 -13.23 10.08 -10.07
C GLU A 67 -11.87 9.97 -10.79
N PHE A 68 -11.30 8.76 -10.80
CA PHE A 68 -9.97 8.45 -11.33
C PHE A 68 -10.04 7.60 -12.61
N GLY A 69 -11.14 7.75 -13.37
CA GLY A 69 -11.42 6.95 -14.56
C GLY A 69 -12.22 5.68 -14.24
N LYS A 70 -12.04 4.66 -15.07
CA LYS A 70 -12.77 3.39 -14.99
C LYS A 70 -11.81 2.22 -14.94
N ALA A 71 -12.05 1.28 -14.03
CA ALA A 71 -11.28 0.04 -13.90
C ALA A 71 -12.05 -1.14 -14.49
N SER A 72 -11.29 -2.13 -14.96
CA SER A 72 -11.78 -3.42 -15.41
C SER A 72 -10.80 -4.49 -14.95
N GLY A 73 -11.30 -5.68 -14.61
CA GLY A 73 -10.43 -6.84 -14.44
C GLY A 73 -9.79 -7.23 -15.76
N MET A 74 -8.73 -8.05 -15.70
CA MET A 74 -8.06 -8.57 -16.89
C MET A 74 -8.95 -9.52 -17.69
N ALA A 75 -9.83 -10.25 -17.00
CA ALA A 75 -10.89 -11.07 -17.59
C ALA A 75 -12.26 -10.75 -16.96
N PRO A 76 -12.93 -9.65 -17.36
CA PRO A 76 -14.17 -9.19 -16.71
C PRO A 76 -15.37 -10.16 -16.78
N CYS A 77 -15.33 -11.12 -17.71
CA CYS A 77 -16.36 -12.15 -17.87
C CYS A 77 -16.03 -13.46 -17.15
N ALA A 78 -14.82 -13.59 -16.58
CA ALA A 78 -14.46 -14.76 -15.80
C ALA A 78 -15.25 -14.79 -14.48
N ARG A 79 -15.48 -15.99 -13.95
CA ARG A 79 -16.12 -16.19 -12.64
C ARG A 79 -15.07 -16.22 -11.55
N ILE A 80 -15.45 -15.78 -10.35
CA ILE A 80 -14.55 -15.74 -9.19
C ILE A 80 -15.01 -16.79 -8.18
N ALA A 81 -14.11 -17.71 -7.82
CA ALA A 81 -14.20 -18.51 -6.61
C ALA A 81 -13.21 -17.96 -5.58
N VAL A 82 -13.65 -17.77 -4.34
CA VAL A 82 -12.85 -17.15 -3.29
C VAL A 82 -12.47 -18.22 -2.29
N TYR A 83 -11.18 -18.32 -1.96
CA TYR A 83 -10.68 -19.24 -0.94
C TYR A 83 -9.91 -18.43 0.11
N LYS A 84 -10.61 -17.99 1.15
CA LYS A 84 -10.00 -17.16 2.19
C LYS A 84 -9.18 -18.03 3.14
N VAL A 85 -7.88 -17.77 3.20
CA VAL A 85 -6.90 -18.53 4.00
C VAL A 85 -6.09 -17.65 4.97
N LEU A 86 -6.20 -16.33 4.82
CA LEU A 86 -5.52 -15.35 5.66
C LEU A 86 -6.52 -14.57 6.53
N TYR A 87 -6.04 -14.23 7.72
CA TYR A 87 -6.70 -13.50 8.77
C TYR A 87 -5.71 -12.47 9.36
N ARG A 88 -6.24 -11.41 9.94
CA ARG A 88 -5.54 -10.13 10.04
C ARG A 88 -4.30 -10.16 10.93
N LEU A 89 -4.37 -10.82 12.08
CA LEU A 89 -3.37 -10.62 13.13
C LEU A 89 -2.12 -11.48 12.94
N PHE A 90 -2.29 -12.70 12.44
CA PHE A 90 -1.22 -13.68 12.34
C PHE A 90 -1.00 -14.16 10.89
N GLY A 91 -1.81 -13.70 9.94
CA GLY A 91 -1.81 -14.18 8.57
C GLY A 91 -2.58 -15.50 8.45
N GLY A 92 -1.89 -16.59 8.16
CA GLY A 92 -2.53 -17.88 7.92
C GLY A 92 -1.56 -19.04 8.13
N TYR A 93 -2.11 -20.21 8.43
CA TYR A 93 -1.31 -21.43 8.53
C TYR A 93 -1.18 -22.10 7.16
N VAL A 94 0.00 -22.62 6.86
CA VAL A 94 0.28 -23.34 5.61
C VAL A 94 -0.73 -24.48 5.37
N VAL A 95 -1.19 -25.14 6.43
CA VAL A 95 -2.18 -26.22 6.33
C VAL A 95 -3.55 -25.72 5.84
N ASP A 96 -4.00 -24.54 6.29
CA ASP A 96 -5.24 -23.92 5.79
C ASP A 96 -5.08 -23.51 4.31
N VAL A 97 -3.87 -23.08 3.90
CA VAL A 97 -3.55 -22.75 2.50
C VAL A 97 -3.57 -23.99 1.60
N VAL A 98 -2.94 -25.09 2.05
CA VAL A 98 -2.93 -26.36 1.32
C VAL A 98 -4.37 -26.89 1.14
N ALA A 99 -5.17 -26.88 2.21
CA ALA A 99 -6.58 -27.30 2.13
C ALA A 99 -7.39 -26.48 1.12
N ALA A 100 -7.13 -25.17 1.02
CA ALA A 100 -7.77 -24.32 0.04
C ALA A 100 -7.34 -24.61 -1.40
N ILE A 101 -6.05 -24.91 -1.64
CA ILE A 101 -5.54 -25.31 -2.95
C ILE A 101 -6.22 -26.61 -3.39
N ASP A 102 -6.25 -27.62 -2.52
CA ASP A 102 -6.88 -28.91 -2.80
C ASP A 102 -8.37 -28.74 -3.11
N GLN A 103 -9.08 -27.92 -2.33
CA GLN A 103 -10.50 -27.64 -2.58
C GLN A 103 -10.70 -26.90 -3.90
N ALA A 104 -9.84 -25.93 -4.24
CA ALA A 104 -9.94 -25.20 -5.49
C ALA A 104 -9.78 -26.10 -6.71
N VAL A 105 -8.84 -27.06 -6.65
CA VAL A 105 -8.67 -28.07 -7.70
C VAL A 105 -9.91 -28.97 -7.81
N GLN A 106 -10.45 -29.42 -6.69
CA GLN A 106 -11.68 -30.24 -6.68
C GLN A 106 -12.90 -29.51 -7.21
N ASP A 107 -12.99 -28.21 -6.95
CA ASP A 107 -14.06 -27.35 -7.45
C ASP A 107 -13.89 -27.02 -8.96
N GLY A 108 -12.78 -27.43 -9.58
CA GLY A 108 -12.53 -27.31 -11.01
C GLY A 108 -12.15 -25.91 -11.46
N VAL A 109 -11.37 -25.17 -10.67
CA VAL A 109 -10.86 -23.85 -11.10
C VAL A 109 -9.85 -24.00 -12.24
N ASP A 110 -9.91 -23.13 -13.24
CA ASP A 110 -8.94 -23.12 -14.34
C ASP A 110 -7.61 -22.43 -13.96
N ILE A 111 -7.71 -21.37 -13.15
CA ILE A 111 -6.58 -20.52 -12.75
C ILE A 111 -6.63 -20.29 -11.24
N LEU A 112 -5.48 -20.51 -10.58
CA LEU A 112 -5.24 -20.14 -9.20
C LEU A 112 -4.36 -18.88 -9.17
N ASN A 113 -4.96 -17.72 -8.91
CA ASN A 113 -4.24 -16.48 -8.65
C ASN A 113 -3.91 -16.33 -7.17
N ARG A 114 -2.63 -16.12 -6.83
CA ARG A 114 -2.19 -16.08 -5.44
C ARG A 114 -1.17 -14.99 -5.15
N SER A 115 -1.63 -13.97 -4.44
CA SER A 115 -0.79 -12.89 -3.92
C SER A 115 -0.46 -13.11 -2.44
N VAL A 116 0.05 -14.29 -2.09
CA VAL A 116 0.41 -14.67 -0.72
C VAL A 116 1.74 -15.39 -0.73
N GLY A 117 2.60 -15.13 0.24
CA GLY A 117 3.88 -15.82 0.45
C GLY A 117 4.41 -15.56 1.86
N PRO A 118 5.50 -16.21 2.27
CA PRO A 118 6.19 -15.85 3.50
C PRO A 118 6.74 -14.41 3.41
N ASN A 119 7.01 -13.80 4.57
CA ASN A 119 7.51 -12.42 4.66
C ASN A 119 8.97 -12.28 4.18
N SER A 120 9.71 -13.37 4.14
CA SER A 120 11.12 -13.40 3.73
C SER A 120 11.48 -14.77 3.19
N PRO A 121 12.59 -14.89 2.44
CA PRO A 121 13.18 -16.18 2.13
C PRO A 121 13.42 -17.02 3.39
N PRO A 122 13.38 -18.36 3.29
CA PRO A 122 13.53 -19.24 4.44
C PRO A 122 14.94 -19.15 5.03
N THR A 123 15.02 -19.05 6.36
CA THR A 123 16.29 -18.99 7.11
C THR A 123 16.63 -20.30 7.83
N ALA A 124 15.71 -21.28 7.81
CA ALA A 124 15.85 -22.54 8.54
C ALA A 124 15.36 -23.77 7.77
N ILE A 125 14.95 -23.63 6.50
CA ILE A 125 14.38 -24.73 5.71
C ILE A 125 15.44 -25.26 4.74
N TRP A 126 15.67 -26.58 4.80
CA TRP A 126 16.66 -27.32 4.00
C TRP A 126 16.39 -27.32 2.49
N THR A 127 15.16 -27.04 2.06
CA THR A 127 14.82 -26.84 0.66
C THR A 127 13.66 -25.85 0.51
N THR A 128 13.73 -25.02 -0.53
CA THR A 128 12.68 -24.07 -0.91
C THR A 128 11.62 -24.66 -1.82
N PHE A 129 11.81 -25.92 -2.27
CA PHE A 129 10.91 -26.66 -3.14
C PHE A 129 10.41 -27.93 -2.45
N LEU A 130 9.28 -28.48 -2.93
CA LEU A 130 8.72 -29.76 -2.46
C LEU A 130 8.40 -29.84 -0.96
N ASN A 131 8.35 -28.70 -0.25
CA ASN A 131 7.65 -28.66 1.03
C ASN A 131 6.14 -28.96 0.82
N PRO A 132 5.35 -29.25 1.87
CA PRO A 132 3.94 -29.65 1.71
C PRO A 132 3.11 -28.68 0.87
N PHE A 133 3.47 -27.41 0.92
CA PHE A 133 2.83 -26.35 0.19
C PHE A 133 3.19 -26.35 -1.30
N ASP A 134 4.48 -26.51 -1.63
CA ASP A 134 4.95 -26.63 -3.01
C ASP A 134 4.40 -27.92 -3.66
N ALA A 135 4.31 -29.01 -2.90
CA ALA A 135 3.71 -30.26 -3.34
C ALA A 135 2.21 -30.10 -3.70
N ALA A 136 1.46 -29.28 -2.96
CA ALA A 136 0.07 -28.96 -3.29
C ALA A 136 -0.02 -28.16 -4.61
N LEU A 137 0.86 -27.18 -4.81
CA LEU A 137 0.94 -26.43 -6.07
C LEU A 137 1.30 -27.34 -7.25
N LEU A 138 2.23 -28.27 -7.07
CA LEU A 138 2.59 -29.25 -8.11
C LEU A 138 1.39 -30.13 -8.47
N SER A 139 0.61 -30.54 -7.47
CA SER A 139 -0.59 -31.34 -7.67
C SER A 139 -1.67 -30.57 -8.43
N ALA A 140 -1.86 -29.29 -8.12
CA ALA A 140 -2.76 -28.40 -8.85
C ALA A 140 -2.35 -28.26 -10.33
N VAL A 141 -1.07 -28.01 -10.61
CA VAL A 141 -0.54 -27.91 -11.98
C VAL A 141 -0.70 -29.23 -12.73
N LYS A 142 -0.45 -30.38 -12.08
CA LYS A 142 -0.69 -31.71 -12.67
C LYS A 142 -2.16 -31.98 -12.97
N ALA A 143 -3.07 -31.39 -12.21
CA ALA A 143 -4.51 -31.45 -12.46
C ALA A 143 -4.98 -30.50 -13.58
N GLY A 144 -4.06 -29.74 -14.20
CA GLY A 144 -4.36 -28.81 -15.30
C GLY A 144 -4.69 -27.38 -14.85
N VAL A 145 -4.52 -27.05 -13.57
CA VAL A 145 -4.76 -25.70 -13.05
C VAL A 145 -3.53 -24.83 -13.28
N PHE A 146 -3.69 -23.68 -13.93
CA PHE A 146 -2.62 -22.70 -14.07
C PHE A 146 -2.44 -21.92 -12.76
N VAL A 147 -1.20 -21.81 -12.26
CA VAL A 147 -0.91 -21.12 -10.99
C VAL A 147 -0.05 -19.89 -11.23
N ALA A 148 -0.57 -18.72 -10.83
CA ALA A 148 0.17 -17.46 -10.79
C ALA A 148 0.41 -17.03 -9.34
N GLN A 149 1.67 -16.77 -8.98
CA GLN A 149 2.06 -16.36 -7.64
C GLN A 149 2.92 -15.10 -7.67
N ALA A 150 2.70 -14.17 -6.74
CA ALA A 150 3.53 -12.98 -6.60
C ALA A 150 4.97 -13.34 -6.17
N ALA A 151 5.96 -12.68 -6.78
CA ALA A 151 7.39 -12.86 -6.48
C ALA A 151 7.78 -12.49 -5.04
N GLY A 152 7.06 -11.53 -4.45
CA GLY A 152 7.34 -10.94 -3.14
C GLY A 152 7.65 -9.44 -3.22
N ASN A 153 7.64 -8.80 -2.06
CA ASN A 153 7.87 -7.36 -1.91
C ASN A 153 9.18 -7.05 -1.14
N GLY A 154 10.15 -7.96 -1.19
CA GLY A 154 11.41 -7.90 -0.43
C GLY A 154 12.57 -7.23 -1.17
N GLY A 155 12.33 -6.67 -2.36
CA GLY A 155 13.35 -5.97 -3.16
C GLY A 155 13.94 -4.74 -2.46
N PRO A 156 14.99 -4.12 -3.03
CA PRO A 156 15.56 -4.38 -4.36
C PRO A 156 16.76 -5.33 -4.36
N PHE A 157 17.14 -5.89 -3.21
CA PHE A 157 18.33 -6.71 -3.10
C PHE A 157 18.14 -8.08 -3.78
N PRO A 158 19.22 -8.68 -4.33
CA PRO A 158 19.16 -10.03 -4.91
C PRO A 158 18.67 -11.08 -3.90
N LYS A 159 18.13 -12.20 -4.41
CA LYS A 159 17.70 -13.37 -3.63
C LYS A 159 16.65 -13.05 -2.57
N THR A 160 15.69 -12.21 -2.93
CA THR A 160 14.59 -11.76 -2.05
C THR A 160 13.24 -12.36 -2.43
N LEU A 161 13.23 -13.29 -3.39
CA LEU A 161 12.04 -14.04 -3.82
C LEU A 161 11.43 -14.86 -2.69
N VAL A 162 10.12 -15.02 -2.75
CA VAL A 162 9.33 -15.90 -1.86
C VAL A 162 8.43 -16.86 -2.64
N SER A 163 8.68 -16.99 -3.94
CA SER A 163 7.95 -17.84 -4.89
C SER A 163 8.96 -18.62 -5.72
N PHE A 164 9.33 -19.80 -5.19
CA PHE A 164 10.44 -20.61 -5.68
C PHE A 164 9.97 -21.62 -6.75
N SER A 165 8.92 -22.39 -6.45
CA SER A 165 8.37 -23.50 -7.27
C SER A 165 8.57 -23.39 -8.81
N PRO A 166 9.27 -24.35 -9.46
CA PRO A 166 9.51 -24.33 -10.91
C PRO A 166 8.24 -24.47 -11.76
N TRP A 167 7.20 -25.12 -11.24
CA TRP A 167 5.97 -25.44 -11.97
C TRP A 167 4.91 -24.34 -11.93
N ILE A 168 5.14 -23.23 -11.21
CA ILE A 168 4.22 -22.09 -11.15
C ILE A 168 4.82 -20.88 -11.87
N THR A 169 3.95 -19.94 -12.24
CA THR A 169 4.37 -18.63 -12.77
C THR A 169 4.52 -17.63 -11.62
N THR A 170 5.76 -17.30 -11.32
CA THR A 170 6.18 -16.25 -10.40
C THR A 170 6.17 -14.89 -11.11
N VAL A 171 5.38 -13.95 -10.61
CA VAL A 171 5.11 -12.66 -11.24
C VAL A 171 5.77 -11.51 -10.47
N ALA A 172 6.62 -10.75 -11.15
CA ALA A 172 7.24 -9.52 -10.65
C ALA A 172 6.32 -8.30 -10.83
N ALA A 173 6.52 -7.30 -9.97
CA ALA A 173 5.77 -6.05 -10.00
C ALA A 173 6.49 -4.98 -10.83
N GLY A 174 5.79 -4.42 -11.80
CA GLY A 174 6.22 -3.30 -12.63
C GLY A 174 5.47 -2.01 -12.34
N VAL A 175 6.13 -0.90 -12.59
CA VAL A 175 5.57 0.45 -12.63
C VAL A 175 5.09 0.71 -14.06
N ASP A 176 3.82 1.11 -14.19
CA ASP A 176 3.23 1.51 -15.47
C ASP A 176 3.59 2.97 -15.82
N ASP A 177 3.01 3.48 -16.91
CA ASP A 177 3.23 4.84 -17.39
C ASP A 177 2.43 5.89 -16.60
N CYS A 178 1.50 5.48 -15.73
CA CYS A 178 0.59 6.37 -15.03
C CYS A 178 1.18 6.87 -13.70
N ARG A 179 1.37 8.19 -13.59
CA ARG A 179 1.84 8.83 -12.34
C ARG A 179 0.92 9.94 -11.90
N TYR A 180 0.80 10.11 -10.58
CA TYR A 180 0.08 11.22 -9.97
C TYR A 180 1.08 12.16 -9.34
N GLU A 181 1.38 13.22 -10.07
CA GLU A 181 2.33 14.23 -9.67
C GLU A 181 1.60 15.52 -9.29
N ASN A 182 2.16 16.22 -8.31
CA ASN A 182 1.74 17.55 -7.96
C ASN A 182 2.97 18.41 -7.66
N HIS A 183 2.76 19.70 -7.51
CA HIS A 183 3.84 20.64 -7.24
C HIS A 183 3.46 21.61 -6.12
N LEU A 184 4.47 22.04 -5.38
CA LEU A 184 4.37 23.08 -4.37
C LEU A 184 4.95 24.38 -4.95
N THR A 185 4.11 25.40 -5.05
CA THR A 185 4.55 26.74 -5.47
C THR A 185 4.80 27.58 -4.23
N LEU A 186 6.04 28.02 -4.02
CA LEU A 186 6.43 28.84 -2.89
C LEU A 186 6.16 30.33 -3.16
N GLY A 187 5.99 31.12 -2.11
CA GLY A 187 5.77 32.57 -2.21
C GLY A 187 6.94 33.35 -2.83
N ASN A 188 8.12 32.74 -2.92
CA ASN A 188 9.28 33.29 -3.65
C ASN A 188 9.32 32.88 -5.14
N GLY A 189 8.26 32.23 -5.65
CA GLY A 189 8.14 31.81 -7.05
C GLY A 189 8.80 30.47 -7.39
N LYS A 190 9.54 29.84 -6.47
CA LYS A 190 10.11 28.50 -6.72
C LYS A 190 9.00 27.45 -6.81
N LEU A 191 9.13 26.58 -7.80
CA LEU A 191 8.28 25.41 -8.01
C LEU A 191 9.01 24.15 -7.57
N LEU A 192 8.43 23.40 -6.63
CA LEU A 192 9.00 22.15 -6.14
C LEU A 192 8.14 20.97 -6.60
N PRO A 193 8.66 20.05 -7.43
CA PRO A 193 7.93 18.86 -7.81
C PRO A 193 7.81 17.89 -6.63
N GLY A 194 6.73 17.14 -6.60
CA GLY A 194 6.49 16.11 -5.60
C GLY A 194 5.45 15.10 -6.06
N LEU A 195 5.12 14.20 -5.14
CA LEU A 195 4.15 13.14 -5.33
C LEU A 195 2.94 13.40 -4.44
N GLY A 196 1.75 13.10 -4.95
CA GLY A 196 0.54 13.15 -4.13
C GLY A 196 -0.74 13.12 -4.94
N VAL A 197 -1.66 12.26 -4.53
CA VAL A 197 -3.01 12.17 -5.12
C VAL A 197 -3.98 13.00 -4.26
N SER A 198 -3.95 14.32 -4.44
CA SER A 198 -4.68 15.25 -3.57
C SER A 198 -5.23 16.46 -4.32
N PRO A 199 -6.32 17.08 -3.82
CA PRO A 199 -6.83 18.33 -4.39
C PRO A 199 -5.86 19.49 -4.17
N ALA A 200 -5.99 20.53 -4.99
CA ALA A 200 -5.26 21.78 -4.81
C ALA A 200 -5.69 22.52 -3.53
N THR A 201 -4.82 23.43 -3.04
CA THR A 201 -5.21 24.35 -1.97
C THR A 201 -6.45 25.17 -2.33
N HIS A 202 -7.32 25.43 -1.34
CA HIS A 202 -8.64 26.01 -1.59
C HIS A 202 -8.56 27.34 -2.37
N GLY A 203 -9.28 27.41 -3.49
CA GLY A 203 -9.31 28.57 -4.40
C GLY A 203 -7.99 28.82 -5.12
N ASN A 204 -7.12 27.82 -5.25
CA ASN A 204 -5.76 27.94 -5.79
C ASN A 204 -4.94 29.04 -5.08
N LYS A 205 -5.19 29.25 -3.79
CA LYS A 205 -4.51 30.26 -2.98
C LYS A 205 -3.31 29.68 -2.25
N SER A 206 -2.36 30.56 -1.95
CA SER A 206 -1.24 30.26 -1.07
C SER A 206 -1.64 30.48 0.40
N PHE A 207 -1.10 29.64 1.28
CA PHE A 207 -1.30 29.70 2.71
C PHE A 207 0.07 29.79 3.40
N SER A 208 0.13 30.35 4.61
CA SER A 208 1.38 30.37 5.38
C SER A 208 1.85 28.95 5.66
N LEU A 209 3.16 28.73 5.64
CA LEU A 209 3.79 27.48 6.10
C LEU A 209 4.00 27.51 7.62
N ILE A 210 3.97 26.35 8.25
CA ILE A 210 4.43 26.15 9.63
C ILE A 210 5.13 24.79 9.75
N SER A 211 6.35 24.79 10.29
CA SER A 211 7.06 23.55 10.62
C SER A 211 6.44 22.88 11.83
N ALA A 212 6.35 21.55 11.80
CA ALA A 212 5.96 20.73 12.95
C ALA A 212 6.78 21.10 14.20
N ALA A 213 8.08 21.40 14.04
CA ALA A 213 8.97 21.80 15.14
C ALA A 213 8.49 23.09 15.84
N ASP A 214 8.05 24.10 15.09
CA ASP A 214 7.56 25.37 15.64
C ASP A 214 6.13 25.30 16.20
N ALA A 215 5.42 24.21 15.87
CA ALA A 215 4.09 23.89 16.37
C ALA A 215 4.10 23.01 17.63
N LEU A 216 5.24 22.45 18.06
CA LEU A 216 5.30 21.54 19.22
C LEU A 216 4.82 22.19 20.53
N LEU A 217 4.13 21.40 21.35
CA LEU A 217 3.59 21.83 22.64
C LEU A 217 4.60 21.75 23.82
N GLY A 218 5.89 21.51 23.56
CA GLY A 218 6.92 21.46 24.61
C GLY A 218 6.78 20.31 25.61
N LEU A 219 6.02 19.26 25.25
CA LEU A 219 5.84 18.06 26.08
C LEU A 219 7.16 17.27 26.20
N PRO A 220 7.38 16.51 27.30
CA PRO A 220 8.59 15.74 27.49
C PRO A 220 8.82 14.81 26.31
N ALA A 221 10.08 14.69 25.86
CA ALA A 221 10.52 13.91 24.71
C ALA A 221 9.88 12.52 24.72
N THR A 222 8.77 12.37 24.01
CA THR A 222 8.18 11.08 23.74
C THR A 222 9.14 10.30 22.86
N LYS A 223 9.15 8.97 23.00
CA LYS A 223 9.92 8.01 22.17
C LYS A 223 9.68 8.12 20.65
N TYR A 224 8.82 9.04 20.20
CA TYR A 224 8.31 9.20 18.85
C TYR A 224 8.68 10.59 18.31
N SER A 225 9.16 10.66 17.07
CA SER A 225 9.50 11.91 16.39
C SER A 225 8.23 12.70 16.07
N ALA A 226 7.88 13.70 16.88
CA ALA A 226 6.71 14.55 16.63
C ALA A 226 6.78 15.33 15.30
N LEU A 227 7.95 15.34 14.65
CA LEU A 227 8.19 16.01 13.38
C LEU A 227 7.52 15.32 12.19
N ASP A 228 7.18 14.04 12.30
CA ASP A 228 6.49 13.29 11.24
C ASP A 228 4.97 13.49 11.20
N CYS A 229 4.45 14.37 12.07
CA CYS A 229 3.04 14.79 12.13
C CYS A 229 2.04 13.63 12.29
N GLN A 230 2.43 12.53 12.92
CA GLN A 230 1.54 11.37 13.07
C GLN A 230 0.52 11.53 14.21
N ARG A 231 0.71 12.52 15.11
CA ARG A 231 -0.08 12.68 16.34
C ARG A 231 -0.51 14.13 16.54
N PRO A 232 -1.82 14.47 16.41
CA PRO A 232 -2.29 15.85 16.55
C PRO A 232 -2.09 16.43 17.95
N GLU A 233 -2.14 15.61 19.00
CA GLU A 233 -2.00 16.02 20.40
C GLU A 233 -0.63 16.60 20.76
N LEU A 234 0.39 16.39 19.92
CA LEU A 234 1.73 16.93 20.12
C LEU A 234 1.89 18.34 19.51
N LEU A 235 0.93 18.78 18.69
CA LEU A 235 1.00 20.00 17.91
C LEU A 235 -0.05 21.03 18.38
N ASN A 236 0.36 22.28 18.47
CA ASN A 236 -0.50 23.39 18.89
C ASN A 236 -1.49 23.75 17.78
N LYS A 237 -2.73 23.30 17.92
CA LYS A 237 -3.83 23.57 16.98
C LYS A 237 -3.96 25.04 16.58
N ARG A 238 -3.83 25.99 17.52
CA ARG A 238 -3.96 27.43 17.22
C ARG A 238 -2.87 27.96 16.31
N LYS A 239 -1.65 27.39 16.38
CA LYS A 239 -0.56 27.76 15.48
C LYS A 239 -0.73 27.17 14.08
N VAL A 240 -1.29 25.96 13.99
CA VAL A 240 -1.42 25.18 12.74
C VAL A 240 -2.65 25.55 11.92
N GLN A 241 -3.74 25.94 12.57
CA GLN A 241 -5.02 26.22 11.91
C GLN A 241 -4.86 27.24 10.77
N GLY A 242 -5.37 26.89 9.58
CA GLY A 242 -5.32 27.72 8.37
C GLY A 242 -3.94 27.82 7.70
N LYS A 243 -2.96 27.02 8.12
CA LYS A 243 -1.60 26.97 7.53
C LYS A 243 -1.33 25.63 6.87
N ILE A 244 -0.32 25.58 6.01
CA ILE A 244 0.20 24.31 5.48
C ILE A 244 1.25 23.79 6.46
N LEU A 245 1.02 22.58 6.96
CA LEU A 245 1.89 21.93 7.94
C LEU A 245 3.07 21.23 7.25
N LEU A 246 4.30 21.62 7.58
CA LEU A 246 5.53 21.01 7.10
C LEU A 246 5.98 19.91 8.07
N CYS A 247 6.04 18.68 7.55
CA CYS A 247 6.31 17.45 8.27
C CYS A 247 7.57 16.76 7.74
N GLY A 248 8.36 16.20 8.64
CA GLY A 248 9.55 15.43 8.29
C GLY A 248 9.22 13.99 7.90
N TYR A 249 10.06 13.44 7.04
CA TYR A 249 10.11 12.02 6.77
C TYR A 249 11.01 11.30 7.79
N SER A 250 10.53 10.20 8.38
CA SER A 250 11.24 9.47 9.44
C SER A 250 11.28 7.97 9.18
N PHE A 251 12.13 7.24 9.94
CA PHE A 251 12.17 5.78 9.92
C PHE A 251 10.81 5.12 10.21
N ASN A 252 9.89 5.84 10.86
CA ASN A 252 8.56 5.33 11.18
C ASN A 252 7.74 4.95 9.94
N TYR A 253 8.00 5.58 8.80
CA TYR A 253 7.36 5.21 7.54
C TYR A 253 7.90 3.89 6.99
N ILE A 254 9.19 3.61 7.20
CA ILE A 254 9.81 2.34 6.82
C ILE A 254 9.26 1.21 7.69
N SER A 255 9.18 1.43 9.01
CA SER A 255 8.65 0.47 9.99
C SER A 255 7.13 0.31 9.94
N GLY A 256 6.41 1.10 9.14
CA GLY A 256 4.95 1.04 8.99
C GLY A 256 4.15 1.67 10.13
N THR A 257 4.80 2.39 11.05
CA THR A 257 4.13 3.10 12.14
C THR A 257 3.63 4.49 11.73
N ALA A 258 4.23 5.09 10.71
CA ALA A 258 3.81 6.36 10.10
C ALA A 258 3.22 6.15 8.69
N SER A 259 2.26 6.99 8.30
CA SER A 259 1.71 7.00 6.94
C SER A 259 1.23 8.38 6.51
N ILE A 260 1.15 8.60 5.19
CA ILE A 260 0.60 9.84 4.60
C ILE A 260 -0.86 10.04 5.04
N LYS A 261 -1.63 8.96 5.19
CA LYS A 261 -3.01 9.02 5.66
C LYS A 261 -3.12 9.55 7.09
N LYS A 262 -2.24 9.11 7.99
CA LYS A 262 -2.19 9.61 9.38
C LYS A 262 -1.78 11.08 9.41
N VAL A 263 -0.80 11.52 8.61
CA VAL A 263 -0.48 12.95 8.45
C VAL A 263 -1.72 13.73 8.00
N SER A 264 -2.43 13.21 7.00
CA SER A 264 -3.66 13.80 6.48
C SER A 264 -4.75 13.94 7.55
N GLN A 265 -4.91 12.95 8.44
CA GLN A 265 -5.82 13.00 9.58
C GLN A 265 -5.37 14.03 10.63
N THR A 266 -4.09 14.04 10.98
CA THR A 266 -3.51 15.04 11.89
C THR A 266 -3.74 16.46 11.39
N ALA A 267 -3.41 16.72 10.13
CA ALA A 267 -3.62 18.01 9.48
C ALA A 267 -5.10 18.44 9.50
N ARG A 268 -6.03 17.51 9.20
CA ARG A 268 -7.48 17.77 9.34
C ARG A 268 -7.88 18.12 10.77
N ASN A 269 -7.45 17.34 11.77
CA ASN A 269 -7.80 17.55 13.17
C ASN A 269 -7.30 18.90 13.71
N LEU A 270 -6.14 19.35 13.22
CA LEU A 270 -5.54 20.64 13.54
C LEU A 270 -6.14 21.80 12.73
N GLY A 271 -6.99 21.54 11.73
CA GLY A 271 -7.55 22.56 10.85
C GLY A 271 -6.53 23.18 9.91
N ALA A 272 -5.48 22.43 9.53
CA ALA A 272 -4.50 22.87 8.55
C ALA A 272 -5.15 23.04 7.16
N ALA A 273 -4.65 23.98 6.37
CA ALA A 273 -5.05 24.18 4.97
C ALA A 273 -4.51 23.08 4.04
N GLY A 274 -3.50 22.36 4.49
CA GLY A 274 -2.86 21.24 3.80
C GLY A 274 -1.60 20.80 4.55
N PHE A 275 -0.83 19.89 3.96
CA PHE A 275 0.46 19.49 4.51
C PHE A 275 1.49 19.23 3.42
N VAL A 276 2.76 19.30 3.79
CA VAL A 276 3.89 18.87 2.97
C VAL A 276 4.77 17.95 3.80
N VAL A 277 5.07 16.77 3.28
CA VAL A 277 6.05 15.85 3.86
C VAL A 277 7.35 16.01 3.08
N VAL A 278 8.48 16.10 3.77
CA VAL A 278 9.79 16.29 3.14
C VAL A 278 10.77 15.20 3.54
N VAL A 279 11.51 14.67 2.57
CA VAL A 279 12.57 13.70 2.82
C VAL A 279 13.87 14.41 3.15
N GLU A 280 14.36 14.20 4.37
CA GLU A 280 15.68 14.63 4.82
C GLU A 280 16.67 13.46 4.68
N ASN A 281 17.95 13.77 4.42
CA ASN A 281 19.04 12.91 3.91
C ASN A 281 19.27 11.53 4.58
N SER A 282 18.56 11.20 5.66
CA SER A 282 18.77 10.02 6.48
C SER A 282 18.14 8.74 5.93
N TYR A 283 17.15 8.84 5.04
CA TYR A 283 16.46 7.68 4.50
C TYR A 283 16.13 7.89 3.02
N PRO A 284 16.55 6.99 2.11
CA PRO A 284 16.12 7.07 0.74
C PRO A 284 14.59 6.93 0.76
N GLY A 285 13.89 7.86 0.13
CA GLY A 285 12.45 7.97 0.15
C GLY A 285 11.75 6.85 -0.63
N THR A 286 12.02 5.60 -0.28
CA THR A 286 11.86 4.42 -1.14
C THR A 286 10.60 3.62 -0.85
N LYS A 287 9.96 3.83 0.30
CA LYS A 287 8.73 3.13 0.68
C LYS A 287 7.59 4.13 0.84
N PHE A 288 7.03 4.58 -0.30
CA PHE A 288 5.88 5.49 -0.33
C PHE A 288 4.80 5.02 -1.28
N ASP A 289 3.65 4.76 -0.69
CA ASP A 289 2.42 4.59 -1.43
C ASP A 289 1.65 5.92 -1.37
N PRO A 290 1.66 6.75 -2.43
CA PRO A 290 0.82 7.92 -2.50
C PRO A 290 -0.64 7.47 -2.48
N VAL A 291 -1.24 7.53 -1.29
CA VAL A 291 -2.66 7.25 -1.09
C VAL A 291 -3.48 8.50 -1.41
N PRO A 292 -4.64 8.39 -2.08
CA PRO A 292 -5.49 9.55 -2.24
C PRO A 292 -5.99 10.07 -0.91
N ILE A 293 -6.05 11.39 -0.82
CA ILE A 293 -6.43 12.10 0.40
C ILE A 293 -7.38 13.24 0.08
N SER A 294 -8.31 13.53 1.01
CA SER A 294 -9.31 14.57 0.83
C SER A 294 -8.87 16.00 1.16
N ILE A 295 -7.61 16.19 1.58
CA ILE A 295 -7.04 17.52 1.84
C ILE A 295 -5.78 17.71 1.00
N PRO A 296 -5.41 18.97 0.68
CA PRO A 296 -4.19 19.25 -0.06
C PRO A 296 -2.96 18.68 0.65
N GLY A 297 -2.18 17.88 -0.07
CA GLY A 297 -1.02 17.20 0.48
C GLY A 297 -0.01 16.85 -0.60
N ILE A 298 1.26 17.08 -0.31
CA ILE A 298 2.37 16.79 -1.22
C ILE A 298 3.54 16.17 -0.46
N LEU A 299 4.21 15.22 -1.08
CA LEU A 299 5.47 14.66 -0.63
C LEU A 299 6.59 15.12 -1.56
N VAL A 300 7.61 15.79 -1.00
CA VAL A 300 8.81 16.18 -1.73
C VAL A 300 9.92 15.19 -1.38
N THR A 301 10.30 14.37 -2.36
CA THR A 301 11.28 13.29 -2.19
C THR A 301 12.70 13.70 -2.55
N ASP A 302 12.88 14.72 -3.39
CA ASP A 302 14.18 15.26 -3.76
C ASP A 302 14.78 16.06 -2.59
N VAL A 303 15.88 15.57 -2.02
CA VAL A 303 16.56 16.18 -0.86
C VAL A 303 17.01 17.61 -1.14
N SER A 304 17.44 17.92 -2.38
CA SER A 304 17.84 19.28 -2.76
C SER A 304 16.63 20.21 -2.74
N LYS A 305 15.47 19.74 -3.22
CA LYS A 305 14.21 20.51 -3.18
C LYS A 305 13.65 20.63 -1.76
N THR A 306 13.78 19.59 -0.93
CA THR A 306 13.49 19.65 0.51
C THR A 306 14.34 20.73 1.19
N LYS A 307 15.64 20.76 0.90
CA LYS A 307 16.55 21.77 1.46
C LYS A 307 16.14 23.19 1.05
N ASP A 308 15.81 23.40 -0.22
CA ASP A 308 15.29 24.67 -0.73
C ASP A 308 14.03 25.14 0.04
N LEU A 309 13.10 24.22 0.34
CA LEU A 309 11.89 24.50 1.11
C LEU A 309 12.20 24.87 2.57
N ILE A 310 13.07 24.11 3.22
CA ILE A 310 13.46 24.34 4.61
C ILE A 310 14.21 25.68 4.74
N ASP A 311 15.14 25.98 3.83
CA ASP A 311 15.90 27.23 3.82
C ASP A 311 14.98 28.44 3.56
N TYR A 312 13.99 28.29 2.66
CA TYR A 312 12.94 29.30 2.45
C TYR A 312 12.07 29.51 3.70
N TYR A 313 11.64 28.43 4.35
CA TYR A 313 10.85 28.51 5.57
C TYR A 313 11.61 29.23 6.69
N ASN A 314 12.86 28.85 6.92
CA ASN A 314 13.69 29.43 7.99
C ASN A 314 13.99 30.91 7.76
N SER A 315 14.38 31.30 6.53
CA SER A 315 14.64 32.71 6.18
C SER A 315 13.39 33.59 6.25
N SER A 316 12.21 33.01 6.05
CA SER A 316 10.92 33.72 6.08
C SER A 316 10.20 33.63 7.44
N THR A 317 10.79 32.98 8.44
CA THR A 317 10.23 32.84 9.78
C THR A 317 10.91 33.82 10.72
N THR A 318 10.15 34.73 11.32
CA THR A 318 10.68 35.65 12.33
C THR A 318 10.76 34.93 13.67
N ARG A 319 11.92 35.01 14.33
CA ARG A 319 12.19 34.37 15.61
C ARG A 319 12.57 35.40 16.68
N ASP A 320 12.22 35.14 17.93
CA ASP A 320 12.66 35.94 19.07
C ASP A 320 14.11 35.61 19.47
N TRP A 321 14.64 36.32 20.47
CA TRP A 321 15.99 36.12 21.00
C TRP A 321 16.23 34.70 21.56
N ALA A 322 15.17 33.98 21.93
CA ALA A 322 15.20 32.60 22.42
C ALA A 322 14.99 31.57 21.29
N GLY A 323 14.96 32.01 20.03
CA GLY A 323 14.78 31.15 18.85
C GLY A 323 13.34 30.72 18.56
N ARG A 324 12.34 31.22 19.30
CA ARG A 324 10.93 30.85 19.13
C ARG A 324 10.31 31.61 17.96
N ALA A 325 9.63 30.89 17.07
CA ALA A 325 8.92 31.51 15.94
C ALA A 325 7.76 32.41 16.43
N THR A 326 7.79 33.68 16.04
CA THR A 326 6.79 34.70 16.37
C THR A 326 5.92 35.09 15.18
N ALA A 327 6.44 34.96 13.95
CA ALA A 327 5.66 35.20 12.73
C ALA A 327 6.10 34.26 11.59
N PHE A 328 5.11 33.77 10.84
CA PHE A 328 5.29 32.83 9.72
C PHE A 328 4.95 33.52 8.39
N LYS A 329 5.95 34.08 7.70
CA LYS A 329 5.75 34.82 6.42
C LYS A 329 5.92 33.94 5.19
N ALA A 330 6.55 32.77 5.34
CA ALA A 330 6.65 31.79 4.26
C ALA A 330 5.24 31.38 3.81
N THR A 331 4.98 31.39 2.50
CA THR A 331 3.71 30.93 1.94
C THR A 331 3.93 29.89 0.87
N ALA A 332 2.97 29.01 0.67
CA ALA A 332 2.97 28.07 -0.43
C ALA A 332 1.55 27.68 -0.88
N GLY A 333 1.41 27.25 -2.13
CA GLY A 333 0.20 26.65 -2.69
C GLY A 333 0.51 25.26 -3.24
N ILE A 334 -0.39 24.30 -2.99
CA ILE A 334 -0.27 22.93 -3.52
C ILE A 334 -1.18 22.84 -4.74
N ALA A 335 -0.64 22.38 -5.86
CA ALA A 335 -1.40 22.18 -7.08
C ALA A 335 -2.21 20.88 -7.06
N ASN A 336 -3.12 20.77 -8.04
CA ASN A 336 -3.99 19.61 -8.17
C ASN A 336 -3.19 18.38 -8.62
N GLY A 337 -3.20 17.32 -7.80
CA GLY A 337 -2.57 16.02 -8.10
C GLY A 337 -3.57 14.91 -8.43
N LEU A 338 -4.82 15.26 -8.76
CA LEU A 338 -5.87 14.27 -9.06
C LEU A 338 -5.87 13.78 -10.51
N ALA A 339 -5.13 14.45 -11.40
CA ALA A 339 -5.02 14.06 -12.80
C ALA A 339 -3.78 13.17 -13.02
N PRO A 340 -3.91 12.05 -13.74
CA PRO A 340 -2.77 11.23 -14.09
C PRO A 340 -1.93 11.91 -15.19
N THR A 341 -0.62 11.74 -15.09
CA THR A 341 0.36 12.10 -16.12
C THR A 341 0.97 10.81 -16.67
N LEU A 342 1.04 10.69 -17.99
CA LEU A 342 1.62 9.52 -18.66
C LEU A 342 3.10 9.75 -18.98
N TYR A 343 3.93 8.74 -18.70
CA TYR A 343 5.37 8.78 -18.88
C TYR A 343 5.89 7.63 -19.77
N ASN A 344 6.70 7.97 -20.78
CA ASN A 344 7.32 7.00 -21.70
C ASN A 344 8.49 6.19 -21.08
N SER A 345 8.63 6.19 -19.76
CA SER A 345 9.70 5.47 -19.06
C SER A 345 9.27 4.09 -18.56
N ALA A 346 8.02 3.69 -18.80
CA ALA A 346 7.48 2.39 -18.40
C ALA A 346 7.69 1.30 -19.48
N PRO A 347 7.69 0.00 -19.10
CA PRO A 347 7.62 -0.50 -17.73
C PRO A 347 8.99 -0.44 -17.03
N GLN A 348 8.97 -0.18 -15.72
CA GLN A 348 10.15 -0.31 -14.85
C GLN A 348 9.87 -1.35 -13.76
N VAL A 349 10.89 -2.09 -13.33
CA VAL A 349 10.74 -2.98 -12.18
C VAL A 349 10.49 -2.12 -10.94
N ALA A 350 9.41 -2.42 -10.22
CA ALA A 350 9.09 -1.73 -8.98
C ALA A 350 10.18 -2.00 -7.94
N LEU A 351 10.57 -0.98 -7.18
CA LEU A 351 11.67 -1.08 -6.23
C LEU A 351 11.48 -2.17 -5.17
N SER A 352 10.24 -2.36 -4.72
CA SER A 352 9.86 -3.40 -3.76
C SER A 352 9.80 -4.79 -4.38
N SER A 353 9.72 -4.93 -5.71
CA SER A 353 9.61 -6.24 -6.35
C SER A 353 10.81 -7.11 -6.00
N SER A 354 10.54 -8.27 -5.38
CA SER A 354 11.57 -9.25 -5.04
C SER A 354 12.38 -9.67 -6.27
N GLN A 355 13.69 -9.81 -6.07
CA GLN A 355 14.67 -10.12 -7.12
C GLN A 355 15.21 -11.54 -6.97
N GLY A 356 15.50 -12.17 -8.11
CA GLY A 356 16.29 -13.40 -8.17
C GLY A 356 17.79 -13.16 -7.90
N PRO A 357 18.65 -14.15 -8.18
CA PRO A 357 18.31 -15.51 -8.61
C PRO A 357 17.45 -16.26 -7.59
N ASP A 358 16.78 -17.31 -8.06
CA ASP A 358 16.06 -18.22 -7.17
C ASP A 358 17.04 -18.96 -6.25
N VAL A 359 16.60 -19.31 -5.04
CA VAL A 359 17.44 -20.02 -4.07
C VAL A 359 16.87 -21.39 -3.77
N LYS A 360 17.74 -22.39 -3.62
CA LYS A 360 17.31 -23.79 -3.40
C LYS A 360 17.15 -24.19 -1.93
N ASP A 361 17.75 -23.43 -1.01
CA ASP A 361 17.80 -23.73 0.43
C ASP A 361 18.15 -22.49 1.28
N PHE A 362 18.17 -22.65 2.60
CA PHE A 362 18.51 -21.61 3.58
C PHE A 362 19.96 -21.08 3.49
N SER A 363 20.84 -21.74 2.73
CA SER A 363 22.22 -21.29 2.50
C SER A 363 22.33 -20.32 1.31
N PHE A 364 21.19 -19.91 0.74
CA PHE A 364 21.08 -18.95 -0.37
C PHE A 364 21.88 -19.39 -1.60
N GLN A 365 22.05 -20.69 -1.80
CA GLN A 365 22.63 -21.24 -3.02
C GLN A 365 21.64 -21.11 -4.16
N ASP A 366 22.16 -20.76 -5.35
CA ASP A 366 21.33 -20.56 -6.53
C ASP A 366 20.64 -21.88 -6.92
N ALA A 367 19.36 -21.79 -7.26
CA ALA A 367 18.66 -22.85 -7.94
C ALA A 367 18.93 -22.77 -9.46
N ASP A 368 18.77 -23.90 -10.16
CA ASP A 368 19.01 -23.98 -11.61
C ASP A 368 17.89 -23.33 -12.45
N VAL A 369 16.77 -22.97 -11.82
CA VAL A 369 15.60 -22.37 -12.48
C VAL A 369 15.56 -20.87 -12.16
N LEU A 370 15.58 -20.04 -13.20
CA LEU A 370 15.51 -18.59 -13.03
C LEU A 370 14.10 -18.16 -12.60
N LYS A 371 14.05 -17.26 -11.61
CA LYS A 371 12.84 -16.55 -11.17
C LYS A 371 13.17 -15.07 -10.96
N PRO A 372 12.19 -14.15 -11.06
CA PRO A 372 10.78 -14.34 -11.44
C PRO A 372 10.61 -14.65 -12.94
N ASP A 373 9.44 -15.17 -13.35
CA ASP A 373 9.21 -15.61 -14.74
C ASP A 373 8.74 -14.48 -15.66
N ILE A 374 7.95 -13.53 -15.14
CA ILE A 374 7.34 -12.46 -15.93
C ILE A 374 7.14 -11.17 -15.12
N LEU A 375 7.18 -10.02 -15.79
CA LEU A 375 6.86 -8.71 -15.24
C LEU A 375 5.44 -8.28 -15.63
N THR A 376 4.66 -7.77 -14.68
CA THR A 376 3.31 -7.22 -14.94
C THR A 376 3.09 -5.92 -14.16
N PRO A 377 2.13 -5.05 -14.54
CA PRO A 377 1.78 -3.87 -13.73
C PRO A 377 1.36 -4.28 -12.31
N GLY A 378 2.08 -3.80 -11.30
CA GLY A 378 1.87 -4.18 -9.91
C GLY A 378 2.09 -3.05 -8.90
N ASN A 379 2.47 -1.86 -9.36
CA ASN A 379 2.69 -0.70 -8.52
C ASN A 379 1.53 0.30 -8.65
N LEU A 380 0.88 0.64 -7.54
CA LEU A 380 -0.21 1.64 -7.45
C LEU A 380 -1.42 1.37 -8.38
N ILE A 381 -1.85 0.11 -8.48
CA ILE A 381 -2.97 -0.30 -9.33
C ILE A 381 -4.33 0.02 -8.68
N TRP A 382 -5.22 0.68 -9.43
CA TRP A 382 -6.61 0.91 -9.02
C TRP A 382 -7.43 -0.38 -9.08
N ALA A 383 -8.05 -0.76 -7.97
CA ALA A 383 -9.01 -1.85 -7.92
C ALA A 383 -10.03 -1.69 -6.78
N ALA A 384 -10.94 -2.66 -6.64
CA ALA A 384 -11.91 -2.67 -5.56
C ALA A 384 -11.22 -2.82 -4.19
N TRP A 385 -11.84 -2.28 -3.15
CA TRP A 385 -11.39 -2.46 -1.76
C TRP A 385 -12.57 -2.82 -0.88
N ALA A 386 -12.33 -3.52 0.23
CA ALA A 386 -13.41 -3.87 1.15
C ALA A 386 -13.94 -2.60 1.87
N PRO A 387 -15.26 -2.32 1.86
CA PRO A 387 -15.82 -1.15 2.55
C PRO A 387 -15.69 -1.26 4.08
N ASN A 388 -15.83 -2.47 4.60
CA ASN A 388 -15.66 -2.82 6.02
C ASN A 388 -14.32 -3.54 6.25
N GLY A 389 -13.32 -3.32 5.38
CA GLY A 389 -11.98 -3.85 5.58
C GLY A 389 -11.46 -3.37 6.93
N THR A 390 -11.03 -4.30 7.77
CA THR A 390 -10.51 -3.97 9.09
C THR A 390 -9.02 -3.59 8.99
N ASP A 391 -8.30 -3.97 7.93
CA ASP A 391 -6.87 -3.69 7.65
C ASP A 391 -6.55 -2.20 7.36
N GLU A 392 -5.40 -1.89 6.74
CA GLU A 392 -4.91 -0.52 6.58
C GLU A 392 -6.03 0.43 6.13
N ALA A 393 -6.41 1.32 7.05
CA ALA A 393 -7.56 2.18 6.86
C ALA A 393 -7.40 3.16 5.67
N ASN A 394 -6.26 3.13 4.96
CA ASN A 394 -5.91 3.97 3.82
C ASN A 394 -7.01 3.97 2.75
N TYR A 395 -7.72 2.85 2.58
CA TYR A 395 -8.75 2.70 1.56
C TYR A 395 -10.07 2.24 2.20
N ALA A 396 -11.16 2.89 1.81
CA ALA A 396 -12.51 2.44 2.11
C ALA A 396 -13.22 2.19 0.78
N GLY A 397 -13.59 0.94 0.53
CA GLY A 397 -14.43 0.60 -0.61
C GLY A 397 -15.78 1.29 -0.55
N LYS A 398 -16.45 1.42 -1.70
CA LYS A 398 -17.88 1.77 -1.76
C LYS A 398 -18.64 0.62 -2.39
N SER A 399 -19.75 0.23 -1.79
CA SER A 399 -20.71 -0.65 -2.46
C SER A 399 -21.22 0.06 -3.71
N SER A 400 -21.26 -0.67 -4.82
CA SER A 400 -21.81 -0.20 -6.10
C SER A 400 -23.21 -0.78 -6.37
N LEU A 401 -23.86 -1.35 -5.34
CA LEU A 401 -25.23 -1.84 -5.41
C LEU A 401 -26.24 -0.71 -5.52
#